data_AF-A0A7T3EVG2-F1
#
_entry.id   AF-A0A7T3EVG2-F1
#
_cell.length_a   1.000
_cell.length_b   1.000
_cell.length_c   1.000
_cell.angle_alpha   90.00
_cell.angle_beta   90.00
_cell.angle_gamma   90.00
#
_symmetry.space_group_name_H-M   'P 1'
#
loop_
_entity.id
_entity.type
_entity.pdbx_description
1 polymer ?
#
loop_
_entity_poly.entity_id
_entity_poly.type
_entity_poly.pdbx_seq_one_letter_code
_entity_poly.pdbx_strand_id
1 'polypeptide(L)' 'MGGSRRIHLSLSDGIAVNGNRVQITVSHDKTDGAMWQYAAYDLQMTDGTGRVKTLCFGRIRLLHDVTRQV' A
#
# COMPACT_ATOMS: atom_id res chain seq x y z
N MET A 1 -15.11 -30.41 -4.75
CA MET A 1 -13.82 -29.98 -5.33
C MET A 1 -13.59 -28.53 -4.92
N GLY A 2 -12.77 -28.30 -3.90
CA GLY A 2 -12.48 -26.95 -3.41
C GLY A 2 -11.47 -26.27 -4.32
N GLY A 3 -11.89 -25.22 -5.04
CA GLY A 3 -10.98 -24.42 -5.85
C GLY A 3 -10.00 -23.68 -4.94
N SER A 4 -8.72 -23.99 -5.06
CA SER A 4 -7.64 -23.23 -4.41
C SER A 4 -7.71 -21.78 -4.90
N ARG A 5 -8.10 -20.84 -4.03
CA ARG A 5 -7.98 -19.41 -4.33
C ARG A 5 -6.50 -19.07 -4.40
N ARG A 6 -6.00 -18.79 -5.60
CA ARG A 6 -4.65 -18.28 -5.80
C ARG A 6 -4.57 -16.89 -5.17
N ILE A 7 -3.75 -16.73 -4.14
CA ILE A 7 -3.47 -15.43 -3.55
C ILE A 7 -2.53 -14.70 -4.52
N HIS A 8 -2.94 -13.52 -4.97
CA HIS A 8 -2.12 -12.65 -5.80
C HIS A 8 -1.45 -11.61 -4.92
N LEU A 9 -0.12 -11.67 -4.83
CA LEU A 9 0.69 -10.76 -4.04
C LEU A 9 1.24 -9.65 -4.94
N SER A 10 1.26 -8.42 -4.44
CA SER A 10 1.83 -7.27 -5.15
C SER A 10 3.34 -7.43 -5.31
N LEU A 11 3.85 -7.28 -6.53
CA LEU A 11 5.27 -7.46 -6.84
C LEU A 11 6.05 -6.14 -6.92
N SER A 12 5.37 -4.99 -6.91
CA SER A 12 5.99 -3.68 -7.05
C SER A 12 5.27 -2.63 -6.22
N ASP A 13 6.01 -1.61 -5.77
CA ASP A 13 5.41 -0.43 -5.18
C ASP A 13 4.84 0.50 -6.26
N GLY A 14 3.91 1.35 -5.86
CA GLY A 14 3.45 2.43 -6.72
C GLY A 14 2.34 3.27 -6.12
N ILE A 15 2.18 4.46 -6.67
CA ILE A 15 1.05 5.34 -6.40
C ILE A 15 0.34 5.57 -7.73
N ALA A 16 -0.94 5.22 -7.80
CA ALA A 16 -1.79 5.47 -8.96
C ALA A 16 -2.98 6.34 -8.55
N VAL A 17 -3.34 7.29 -9.39
CA VAL A 17 -4.52 8.15 -9.21
C VAL A 17 -5.55 7.76 -10.24
N ASN A 18 -6.75 7.40 -9.80
CA ASN A 18 -7.89 7.12 -10.66
C ASN A 18 -9.08 7.96 -10.18
N GLY A 19 -9.34 9.07 -10.88
CA GLY A 19 -10.32 10.06 -10.46
C GLY A 19 -9.99 10.63 -9.08
N ASN A 20 -10.91 10.47 -8.13
CA ASN A 20 -10.75 10.90 -6.74
C ASN A 20 -10.15 9.83 -5.83
N ARG A 21 -9.68 8.70 -6.37
CA ARG A 21 -9.07 7.60 -5.63
C ARG A 21 -7.57 7.57 -5.83
N VAL A 22 -6.83 7.61 -4.74
CA VAL A 22 -5.40 7.29 -4.72
C VAL A 22 -5.25 5.83 -4.29
N GLN A 23 -4.61 5.03 -5.14
CA GLN A 23 -4.22 3.65 -4.83
C GLN A 23 -2.73 3.62 -4.56
N ILE A 24 -2.37 3.17 -3.35
CA ILE A 24 -1.00 2.92 -2.94
C ILE A 24 -0.81 1.40 -2.97
N THR A 25 0.19 0.95 -3.72
CA THR A 25 0.60 -0.46 -3.77
C THR A 25 1.93 -0.56 -3.04
N VAL A 26 2.03 -1.50 -2.10
CA VAL A 26 3.27 -1.85 -1.42
C VAL A 26 3.61 -3.28 -1.84
N SER A 27 4.84 -3.50 -2.27
CA SER A 27 5.31 -4.83 -2.67
C SER A 27 5.33 -5.80 -1.48
N HIS A 28 5.06 -7.07 -1.74
CA HIS A 28 4.89 -8.06 -0.69
C HIS A 28 6.15 -8.26 0.16
N ASP A 29 7.34 -8.23 -0.45
CA ASP A 29 8.64 -8.33 0.23
C ASP A 29 8.86 -7.26 1.31
N LYS A 30 8.17 -6.11 1.22
CA LYS A 30 8.20 -5.05 2.25
C LYS A 30 7.22 -5.27 3.39
N THR A 31 6.23 -6.13 3.18
CA THR A 31 5.21 -6.48 4.16
C THR A 31 5.42 -7.88 4.74
N ASP A 32 6.25 -8.70 4.11
CA ASP A 32 6.58 -10.04 4.58
C ASP A 32 7.38 -9.97 5.88
N GLY A 33 6.95 -10.72 6.88
CA GLY A 33 7.51 -10.67 8.24
C GLY A 33 7.44 -9.29 8.92
N ALA A 34 6.66 -8.34 8.41
CA ALA A 34 6.54 -7.03 9.03
C ALA A 34 6.00 -7.15 10.46
N MET A 35 6.70 -6.56 11.42
CA MET A 35 6.29 -6.55 12.84
C MET A 35 5.53 -5.27 13.23
N TRP A 36 5.48 -4.29 12.33
CA TRP A 36 4.81 -3.02 12.56
C TRP A 36 3.31 -3.14 12.20
N GLN A 37 2.45 -2.60 13.06
CA GLN A 37 1.01 -2.55 12.81
C GLN A 37 0.57 -1.23 12.18
N TYR A 38 1.32 -0.15 12.44
CA TYR A 38 1.02 1.18 11.95
C TYR A 38 2.28 1.85 11.41
N ALA A 39 2.17 2.53 10.28
CA ALA A 39 3.21 3.41 9.75
C ALA A 39 2.62 4.79 9.46
N ALA A 40 3.36 5.85 9.78
CA ALA A 40 2.99 7.21 9.41
C ALA A 40 3.21 7.43 7.92
N TYR A 41 2.37 8.22 7.27
CA TYR A 41 2.53 8.61 5.88
C TYR A 41 2.20 10.09 5.67
N ASP A 42 2.84 10.67 4.65
CA ASP A 42 2.57 12.01 4.11
C ASP A 42 2.53 11.89 2.58
N LEU A 43 1.35 12.12 1.99
CA LEU A 43 1.16 12.11 0.54
C LEU A 43 1.31 13.52 0.01
N GLN A 44 2.35 13.73 -0.79
CA GLN A 44 2.68 15.02 -1.35
C GLN A 44 2.57 15.01 -2.88
N MET A 45 2.20 16.16 -3.44
CA MET A 45 2.21 16.41 -4.87
C MET A 45 3.17 17.55 -5.17
N THR A 46 4.00 17.36 -6.19
CA THR A 46 4.82 18.42 -6.79
C THR A 46 4.12 18.92 -8.05
N ASP A 47 3.83 20.21 -8.12
CA ASP A 47 3.23 20.81 -9.32
C ASP A 47 4.28 21.08 -10.43
N GLY A 48 3.81 21.51 -11.60
CA GLY A 48 4.69 21.82 -12.74
C GLY A 48 5.67 22.99 -12.52
N THR A 49 5.51 23.74 -11.42
CA THR A 49 6.44 24.81 -11.01
C THR A 49 7.44 24.33 -9.95
N GLY A 50 7.37 23.06 -9.54
CA GLY A 50 8.21 22.49 -8.50
C GLY A 50 7.73 22.75 -7.07
N ARG A 51 6.54 23.34 -6.87
CA ARG A 51 6.00 23.53 -5.52
C ARG A 51 5.45 22.22 -4.98
N VAL A 52 5.82 21.92 -3.74
CA VAL A 52 5.35 20.74 -3.01
C VAL A 52 4.15 21.12 -2.15
N LYS A 53 3.09 20.32 -2.21
CA LYS A 53 1.91 20.44 -1.35
C LYS A 53 1.55 19.08 -0.76
N THR A 54 1.35 19.02 0.54
CA THR A 54 0.73 17.86 1.20
C THR A 54 -0.75 17.79 0.81
N LEU A 55 -1.14 16.66 0.22
CA LEU A 55 -2.53 16.34 -0.13
C LEU A 55 -3.27 15.73 1.06
N CYS A 56 -2.64 14.76 1.73
CA CYS A 56 -3.14 14.15 2.95
C CYS A 56 -1.98 13.50 3.73
N PHE A 57 -2.18 13.31 5.02
CA PHE A 57 -1.22 12.65 5.90
C PHE A 57 -1.98 11.83 6.93
N GLY A 58 -1.29 10.88 7.58
CA GLY A 58 -1.91 10.08 8.62
C GLY A 58 -1.14 8.83 8.95
N ARG A 59 -1.88 7.76 9.28
CA ARG A 59 -1.31 6.45 9.59
C ARG A 59 -1.99 5.38 8.76
N ILE A 60 -1.20 4.52 8.13
CA ILE A 60 -1.67 3.28 7.52
C ILE A 60 -1.58 2.17 8.56
N ARG A 61 -2.63 1.34 8.64
CA ARG A 61 -2.62 0.13 9.44
C ARG A 61 -2.35 -1.06 8.53
N LEU A 62 -1.31 -1.84 8.82
CA LEU A 62 -1.10 -3.11 8.16
C LEU A 62 -2.07 -4.13 8.78
N LEU A 63 -3.03 -4.57 7.98
CA LEU A 63 -3.85 -5.73 8.34
C LEU A 63 -3.06 -6.96 7.92
N HIS A 64 -2.49 -7.66 8.90
CA HIS A 64 -1.89 -8.96 8.67
C HIS A 64 -3.00 -9.95 8.32
N ASP A 65 -3.29 -10.08 7.03
CA ASP A 65 -4.05 -11.22 6.53
C ASP A 65 -3.09 -12.41 6.52
N VAL A 66 -2.92 -13.01 7.70
CA VAL A 66 -2.18 -14.25 7.84
C VAL A 66 -3.06 -15.35 7.26
N THR A 67 -3.14 -15.45 5.94
CA THR A 67 -3.40 -16.75 5.32
C THR A 67 -2.20 -17.61 5.69
N ARG A 68 -2.24 -18.21 6.89
CA ARG A 68 -1.32 -19.27 7.28
C ARG A 68 -1.47 -20.32 6.21
N GLN A 69 -0.42 -20.58 5.45
CA GLN A 69 -0.33 -21.84 4.73
C GLN A 69 -0.36 -22.92 5.82
N VAL A 70 -1.50 -23.60 5.92
CA VAL A 70 -1.66 -24.84 6.69
C VAL A 70 -1.14 -26.02 5.89
#